data_AF-A0A011TED9-F1
#
_entry.id   AF-A0A011TED9-F1
#
_cell.length_a   1.000
_cell.length_b   1.000
_cell.length_c   1.000
_cell.angle_alpha   90.00
_cell.angle_beta   90.00
_cell.angle_gamma   90.00
#
_symmetry.space_group_name_H-M   'P 1'
#
loop_
_entity.id
_entity.type
_entity.pdbx_description
1 polymer ?
#
loop_
_entity_poly.entity_id
_entity_poly.type
_entity_poly.pdbx_seq_one_letter_code
_entity_poly.pdbx_strand_id
1 'polypeptide(L)' 'MESKHFSAAHSVASDTARLLAGAGVPGDDIVDAMLTASLAMWAAETGRHTAARELLRIWTEVRDGR' A
#
# COMPACT_ATOMS: atom_id res chain seq x y z
N MET A 1 3.60 -16.07 -13.98
CA MET A 1 3.67 -16.99 -12.83
C MET A 1 3.98 -16.14 -11.61
N GLU A 2 3.02 -16.03 -10.69
CA GLU A 2 3.23 -15.28 -9.45
C GLU A 2 4.33 -15.96 -8.61
N SER A 3 5.22 -15.17 -8.01
CA SER A 3 6.23 -15.71 -7.11
C SER A 3 5.54 -16.29 -5.87
N LYS A 4 6.04 -17.42 -5.34
CA LYS A 4 5.60 -17.96 -4.04
C LYS A 4 5.70 -16.93 -2.90
N HIS A 5 6.61 -15.95 -3.01
CA HIS A 5 6.74 -14.86 -2.05
C HIS A 5 5.65 -13.81 -2.19
N PHE A 6 5.11 -13.62 -3.41
CA PHE A 6 4.00 -12.71 -3.64
C PHE A 6 2.74 -13.21 -2.93
N SER A 7 2.37 -14.48 -3.12
CA SER A 7 1.14 -15.03 -2.51
C SER A 7 1.19 -14.96 -0.98
N ALA A 8 2.36 -15.22 -0.37
CA ALA A 8 2.56 -15.07 1.07
C ALA A 8 2.42 -13.61 1.53
N ALA A 9 3.11 -12.67 0.88
CA ALA A 9 3.03 -11.26 1.22
C ALA A 9 1.60 -10.70 1.04
N HIS A 10 0.92 -11.10 -0.04
CA HIS A 10 -0.44 -10.70 -0.34
C HIS A 10 -1.43 -11.24 0.71
N SER A 11 -1.27 -12.50 1.14
CA SER A 11 -2.11 -13.07 2.21
C SER A 11 -1.97 -12.28 3.51
N VAL A 12 -0.74 -11.99 3.93
CA VAL A 12 -0.48 -11.21 5.16
C VAL A 12 -1.04 -9.80 5.06
N ALA A 13 -0.88 -9.14 3.90
CA ALA A 13 -1.47 -7.82 3.65
C ALA A 13 -3.01 -7.86 3.76
N SER A 14 -3.64 -8.86 3.14
CA SER A 14 -5.09 -9.04 3.17
C SER A 14 -5.62 -9.30 4.58
N ASP A 15 -4.93 -10.13 5.36
CA ASP A 15 -5.30 -10.42 6.76
C ASP A 15 -5.16 -9.19 7.64
N THR A 16 -4.08 -8.43 7.47
CA THR A 16 -3.85 -7.17 8.20
C THR A 16 -4.95 -6.15 7.90
N ALA A 17 -5.30 -5.96 6.63
CA ALA A 17 -6.38 -5.06 6.22
C ALA A 17 -7.72 -5.48 6.84
N ARG A 18 -8.02 -6.79 6.87
CA ARG A 18 -9.23 -7.32 7.52
C ARG A 18 -9.26 -7.06 9.02
N LEU A 19 -8.12 -7.25 9.71
CA LEU A 19 -8.03 -6.99 11.15
C LEU A 19 -8.25 -5.51 11.48
N LEU A 20 -7.64 -4.60 10.72
CA LEU A 20 -7.80 -3.16 10.90
C LEU A 20 -9.24 -2.70 10.62
N ALA A 21 -9.86 -3.22 9.56
CA ALA A 21 -11.27 -2.97 9.28
C ALA A 21 -12.17 -3.49 10.41
N GLY A 22 -11.89 -4.68 10.94
CA GLY A 22 -12.60 -5.24 12.10
C GLY A 22 -12.42 -4.42 13.38
N ALA A 23 -11.31 -3.67 13.51
CA ALA A 23 -11.06 -2.72 14.59
C ALA A 23 -11.70 -1.33 14.37
N GLY A 24 -12.41 -1.13 13.25
CA GLY A 24 -13.10 0.12 12.94
C GLY A 24 -12.25 1.18 12.25
N VAL A 25 -11.06 0.84 11.75
CA VAL A 25 -10.24 1.77 10.97
C VAL A 25 -10.89 2.00 9.59
N PRO A 26 -11.05 3.25 9.14
CA PRO A 26 -11.60 3.55 7.81
C PRO A 26 -10.79 2.88 6.69
N GLY A 27 -11.49 2.39 5.66
CA GLY A 27 -10.87 1.71 4.53
C GLY A 27 -9.81 2.57 3.83
N ASP A 28 -10.09 3.86 3.65
CA ASP A 28 -9.17 4.79 2.99
C ASP A 28 -7.87 4.99 3.79
N ASP A 29 -7.95 5.02 5.12
CA ASP A 29 -6.78 5.13 6.00
C ASP A 29 -5.94 3.84 5.95
N ILE A 30 -6.57 2.67 5.89
CA ILE A 30 -5.89 1.38 5.74
C ILE A 30 -5.12 1.35 4.41
N VAL A 31 -5.79 1.68 3.30
CA VAL A 31 -5.17 1.65 1.98
C VAL A 31 -4.04 2.68 1.89
N ASP A 32 -4.25 3.89 2.41
CA ASP A 32 -3.23 4.95 2.41
C ASP A 32 -1.96 4.53 3.17
N ALA A 33 -2.12 3.95 4.37
CA ALA A 33 -1.01 3.45 5.15
C ALA A 33 -0.24 2.33 4.43
N MET A 34 -0.96 1.37 3.84
CA MET A 34 -0.37 0.22 3.16
C MET A 34 0.36 0.60 1.87
N LEU A 35 -0.22 1.50 1.06
CA LEU A 35 0.44 2.03 -0.14
C LEU A 35 1.67 2.85 0.23
N THR A 36 1.58 3.72 1.23
CA THR A 36 2.70 4.55 1.71
C THR A 36 3.88 3.69 2.17
N ALA A 37 3.63 2.70 3.02
CA ALA A 37 4.68 1.80 3.50
C ALA A 37 5.30 0.97 2.35
N SER A 38 4.47 0.42 1.47
CA SER A 38 4.95 -0.43 0.36
C SER A 38 5.79 0.35 -0.64
N LEU A 39 5.37 1.58 -0.98
CA LEU A 39 6.10 2.43 -1.92
C LEU A 39 7.38 3.01 -1.30
N ALA A 40 7.39 3.29 0.01
CA ALA A 40 8.61 3.67 0.73
C ALA A 40 9.64 2.54 0.73
N MET A 41 9.23 1.30 1.04
CA MET A 41 10.09 0.12 0.98
C MET A 41 10.66 -0.09 -0.42
N TRP A 42 9.81 -0.08 -1.45
CA TRP A 42 10.23 -0.24 -2.84
C TRP A 42 11.20 0.86 -3.29
N ALA A 43 10.95 2.11 -2.91
CA ALA A 43 11.83 3.23 -3.24
C ALA A 43 13.21 3.08 -2.60
N ALA A 44 13.27 2.63 -1.34
CA ALA A 44 14.53 2.41 -0.62
C ALA A 44 15.36 1.28 -1.26
N GLU A 45 14.72 0.19 -1.69
CA GLU A 45 15.41 -0.95 -2.31
C GLU A 45 15.91 -0.66 -3.73
N THR A 46 15.20 0.18 -4.48
CA THR A 46 15.45 0.37 -5.92
C THR A 46 16.01 1.74 -6.29
N GLY A 47 16.04 2.69 -5.36
CA GLY A 47 16.38 4.09 -5.61
C GLY A 47 15.32 4.86 -6.41
N ARG A 48 14.16 4.27 -6.70
CA ARG A 48 13.11 4.86 -7.56
C ARG A 48 12.20 5.84 -6.81
N HIS A 49 12.79 6.74 -6.04
CA HIS A 49 12.06 7.69 -5.18
C HIS A 49 11.05 8.55 -5.95
N THR A 50 11.41 9.05 -7.13
CA THR A 50 10.51 9.88 -7.95
C THR A 50 9.26 9.10 -8.36
N ALA A 51 9.42 7.87 -8.85
CA ALA A 51 8.28 7.04 -9.25
C ALA A 51 7.37 6.71 -8.07
N ALA A 52 7.94 6.40 -6.90
CA ALA A 52 7.16 6.12 -5.69
C ALA A 52 6.34 7.34 -5.24
N ARG A 53 6.93 8.54 -5.31
CA ARG A 53 6.20 9.79 -5.00
C ARG A 53 5.07 10.07 -5.99
N GLU A 54 5.28 9.83 -7.28
CA GLU A 54 4.23 10.04 -8.29
C GLU A 54 3.06 9.07 -8.11
N LEU A 55 3.36 7.79 -7.78
CA LEU A 55 2.30 6.82 -7.46
C LEU A 55 1.51 7.22 -6.22
N LEU A 56 2.19 7.71 -5.17
CA LEU A 56 1.51 8.25 -3.99
C LEU A 56 0.68 9.49 -4.31
N ARG A 57 1.20 10.42 -5.13
CA ARG A 57 0.47 11.62 -5.55
C ARG A 57 -0.84 11.25 -6.24
N ILE A 58 -0.79 10.33 -7.21
CA ILE A 58 -1.98 9.85 -7.94
C ILE A 58 -3.00 9.24 -6.96
N TRP A 59 -2.53 8.41 -6.01
CA TRP A 59 -3.41 7.85 -4.99
C TRP A 59 -4.08 8.94 -4.15
N THR A 60 -3.32 9.93 -3.66
CA THR A 60 -3.87 11.02 -2.85
C THR A 60 -4.88 11.88 -3.62
N GLU A 61 -4.67 12.09 -4.92
CA GLU A 61 -5.63 12.79 -5.79
C GLU A 61 -6.95 12.01 -5.89
N VAL A 62 -6.88 10.71 -6.13
CA VAL A 62 -8.08 9.84 -6.19
C VAL A 62 -8.80 9.79 -4.85
N ARG A 63 -8.07 9.59 -3.74
CA ARG A 63 -8.64 9.51 -2.39
C ARG A 63 -9.31 10.81 -1.97
N ASP A 64 -8.66 11.94 -2.24
CA ASP A 64 -9.14 13.27 -1.83
C ASP A 64 -10.14 13.88 -2.83
N GLY A 65 -10.41 13.20 -3.96
CA GLY A 65 -11.31 13.65 -5.01
C GLY A 65 -10.81 14.87 -5.79
N ARG A 66 -9.49 14.97 -6.03
CA ARG A 66 -8.82 16.10 -6.70
C ARG A 66 -8.41 15.78 -8.13
#